data_AF-A0A0C2H1P7-F1
#
_entry.id   AF-A0A0C2H1P7-F1
#
_cell.length_a   1.000
_cell.length_b   1.000
_cell.length_c   1.000
_cell.angle_alpha   90.00
_cell.angle_beta   90.00
_cell.angle_gamma   90.00
#
_symmetry.space_group_name_H-M   'P 1'
#
loop_
_entity.id
_entity.type
_entity.pdbx_description
1 polymer ?
#
loop_
_entity_poly.entity_id
_entity_poly.type
_entity_poly.pdbx_seq_one_letter_code
_entity_poly.pdbx_strand_id
1 'polypeptide(L)' 'MPDERWLLDYTLEDVVTDEVSIPHRVASKLVRLFAEGNEVAYIARYRTDAHEGMSCDQIRQSFKIFNETK' A
#
# COMPACT_ATOMS: atom_id res chain seq x y z
N MET A 1 -17.86 -20.51 25.43
CA MET A 1 -16.60 -20.17 24.78
C MET A 1 -16.84 -20.22 23.28
N PRO A 2 -17.08 -19.09 22.60
CA PRO A 2 -17.14 -19.07 21.15
C PRO A 2 -15.73 -18.82 20.59
N ASP A 3 -15.29 -19.80 19.81
CA ASP A 3 -14.20 -19.87 18.84
C ASP A 3 -13.28 -18.63 18.68
N GLU A 4 -12.08 -18.78 19.20
CA GLU A 4 -10.88 -18.02 18.84
C GLU A 4 -10.49 -18.25 17.37
N ARG A 5 -11.19 -17.58 16.46
CA ARG A 5 -10.87 -17.57 15.02
C ARG A 5 -9.88 -16.42 14.74
N TRP A 6 -8.68 -16.50 15.31
CA TRP A 6 -7.60 -15.54 15.04
C TRP A 6 -6.87 -15.91 13.74
N LEU A 7 -7.53 -15.69 12.60
CA LEU A 7 -6.85 -15.54 11.32
C LEU A 7 -6.93 -14.05 10.96
N LEU A 8 -6.08 -13.24 11.60
CA LEU A 8 -5.68 -11.98 10.99
C LEU A 8 -4.64 -12.36 9.94
N ASP A 9 -5.12 -12.68 8.73
CA ASP A 9 -4.29 -12.63 7.53
C ASP A 9 -3.88 -11.15 7.37
N TYR A 10 -2.83 -10.74 8.08
CA TYR A 10 -2.32 -9.37 8.01
C TYR A 10 -1.69 -9.19 6.63
N THR A 11 -2.41 -8.50 5.76
CA THR A 11 -2.03 -8.35 4.35
C THR A 11 -1.01 -7.24 4.18
N LEU A 12 -0.29 -7.26 3.05
CA LEU A 12 0.70 -6.23 2.75
C LEU A 12 0.04 -4.85 2.57
N GLU A 13 -1.22 -4.84 2.14
CA GLU A 13 -2.09 -3.67 2.13
C GLU A 13 -2.36 -3.12 3.54
N ASP A 14 -2.54 -3.98 4.54
CA ASP A 14 -2.77 -3.56 5.93
C ASP A 14 -1.52 -2.90 6.51
N VAL A 15 -0.33 -3.47 6.25
CA VAL A 15 0.96 -2.89 6.65
C VAL A 15 1.13 -1.48 6.07
N VAL A 16 0.88 -1.31 4.76
CA VAL A 16 1.00 -0.01 4.09
C VAL A 16 -0.05 0.98 4.60
N THR A 17 -1.26 0.51 4.91
CA THR A 17 -2.34 1.32 5.48
C THR A 17 -1.94 1.88 6.85
N ASP A 18 -1.43 1.03 7.73
CA ASP A 18 -1.07 1.40 9.10
C ASP A 18 0.14 2.35 9.12
N GLU A 19 1.21 2.02 8.37
CA GLU A 19 2.47 2.76 8.38
C GLU A 19 2.39 4.12 7.67
N VAL A 20 1.59 4.23 6.60
CA VAL A 20 1.48 5.47 5.81
C VAL A 20 0.20 6.25 6.15
N SER A 21 -0.67 5.68 7.00
CA SER A 21 -1.96 6.26 7.39
C SER A 21 -2.83 6.63 6.18
N ILE A 22 -2.96 5.69 5.24
CA ILE A 22 -3.78 5.85 4.02
C ILE A 22 -4.96 4.87 4.01
N PRO A 23 -6.04 5.16 3.28
CA PRO A 23 -7.15 4.22 3.17
C PRO A 23 -6.71 2.89 2.53
N HIS A 24 -7.19 1.76 3.04
CA HIS A 24 -6.88 0.42 2.52
C HIS A 24 -7.14 0.27 1.01
N ARG A 25 -8.17 0.97 0.48
CA ARG A 25 -8.44 1.01 -0.98
C ARG A 25 -7.29 1.61 -1.79
N VAL A 26 -6.59 2.61 -1.23
CA VAL A 26 -5.45 3.29 -1.85
C VAL A 26 -4.22 2.39 -1.74
N ALA A 27 -4.01 1.79 -0.57
CA ALA A 27 -2.95 0.79 -0.35
C ALA A 27 -3.06 -0.38 -1.34
N SER A 28 -4.25 -0.96 -1.52
CA SER A 28 -4.47 -2.07 -2.46
C SER A 28 -4.15 -1.71 -3.92
N LYS A 29 -4.52 -0.50 -4.36
CA LYS A 29 -4.15 -0.02 -5.71
C LYS A 29 -2.64 0.16 -5.85
N LEU A 30 -1.98 0.75 -4.85
CA LEU A 30 -0.54 0.97 -4.85
C LEU A 30 0.24 -0.35 -4.86
N VAL A 31 -0.13 -1.29 -3.98
CA VAL A 31 0.49 -2.62 -3.89
C VAL A 31 0.41 -3.36 -5.23
N ARG A 32 -0.73 -3.30 -5.94
CA ARG A 32 -0.86 -3.85 -7.29
C ARG A 32 0.10 -3.19 -8.28
N LEU A 33 0.18 -1.86 -8.30
CA LEU A 33 1.07 -1.15 -9.21
C LEU A 33 2.55 -1.45 -8.93
N PHE A 34 2.93 -1.56 -7.66
CA PHE A 34 4.27 -1.95 -7.27
C PHE A 34 4.58 -3.41 -7.66
N ALA A 35 3.63 -4.33 -7.50
CA ALA A 35 3.76 -5.72 -7.92
C ALA A 35 3.88 -5.89 -9.43
N GLU A 36 3.21 -5.02 -10.20
CA GLU A 36 3.36 -4.91 -11.67
C GLU A 36 4.70 -4.31 -12.10
N GLY A 37 5.53 -3.84 -11.16
CA GLY A 37 6.84 -3.26 -11.44
C GLY A 37 6.81 -1.80 -11.89
N ASN A 38 5.70 -1.08 -11.64
CA ASN A 38 5.62 0.33 -11.98
C ASN A 38 6.54 1.16 -11.07
N GLU A 39 7.28 2.09 -11.68
CA GLU A 39 8.18 2.98 -10.94
C GLU A 39 7.41 4.00 -10.09
N VAL A 40 7.96 4.35 -8.93
CA VAL A 40 7.41 5.38 -8.02
C VAL A 40 7.20 6.71 -8.73
N ALA A 41 8.14 7.12 -9.58
CA ALA A 41 8.06 8.38 -10.33
C ALA A 41 6.91 8.36 -11.36
N TYR A 42 6.66 7.22 -11.98
CA TYR A 42 5.53 7.04 -12.88
C TYR A 42 4.20 7.13 -12.11
N ILE A 43 4.09 6.42 -10.97
CA ILE A 43 2.88 6.41 -10.14
C ILE A 43 2.56 7.83 -9.65
N ALA A 44 3.54 8.54 -9.09
CA ALA A 44 3.36 9.89 -8.58
C ALA A 44 2.96 10.92 -9.65
N ARG A 45 3.31 10.68 -10.92
CA ARG A 45 3.05 11.62 -12.02
C ARG A 45 1.79 11.31 -12.80
N TYR A 46 1.43 10.03 -12.93
CA TYR A 46 0.41 9.59 -13.88
C TYR A 46 -0.72 8.77 -13.24
N ARG A 47 -0.56 8.28 -12.01
CA ARG A 47 -1.55 7.42 -11.34
C ARG A 47 -2.25 8.12 -10.19
N THR A 48 -2.77 9.31 -10.47
CA THR A 48 -3.56 10.11 -9.52
C THR A 48 -4.83 9.39 -9.07
N ASP A 49 -5.34 8.47 -9.88
CA ASP A 49 -6.44 7.55 -9.57
C ASP A 49 -6.10 6.52 -8.47
N ALA A 50 -4.81 6.19 -8.36
CA ALA A 50 -4.31 5.18 -7.44
C ALA A 50 -3.88 5.77 -6.10
N HIS A 51 -3.17 6.89 -6.12
CA HIS A 51 -2.61 7.51 -4.91
C HIS A 51 -3.51 8.61 -4.32
N GLU A 52 -4.62 8.99 -4.99
CA GLU A 52 -5.68 9.87 -4.46
C GLU A 52 -5.17 11.15 -3.75
N GLY A 53 -4.11 11.77 -4.29
CA GLY A 53 -3.55 13.01 -3.74
C GLY A 53 -2.45 12.84 -2.68
N MET A 54 -1.94 11.63 -2.45
CA MET A 54 -0.74 11.41 -1.63
C MET A 54 0.45 12.25 -2.09
N SER A 55 1.27 12.66 -1.14
CA SER A 55 2.55 13.32 -1.43
C SER A 55 3.55 12.33 -2.03
N CYS A 56 4.54 12.86 -2.77
CA CYS A 56 5.64 12.04 -3.29
C CYS A 56 6.36 11.25 -2.19
N ASP A 57 6.49 11.81 -0.98
CA ASP A 57 7.14 11.15 0.14
C ASP A 57 6.30 9.99 0.68
N GLN A 58 4.98 10.13 0.76
CA GLN A 58 4.08 9.04 1.14
C GLN A 58 4.14 7.88 0.13
N ILE A 59 4.23 8.18 -1.17
CA ILE A 59 4.34 7.14 -2.21
C ILE A 59 5.71 6.44 -2.12
N ARG A 60 6.80 7.19 -1.88
CA ARG A 60 8.14 6.61 -1.64
C ARG A 60 8.16 5.71 -0.41
N GLN A 61 7.56 6.15 0.69
CA GLN A 61 7.48 5.39 1.93
C GLN A 61 6.66 4.11 1.73
N SER A 62 5.53 4.19 1.03
CA SER A 62 4.70 3.03 0.68
C SER A 62 5.47 1.99 -0.14
N PHE A 63 6.26 2.45 -1.12
CA PHE A 63 7.10 1.56 -1.94
C PHE A 63 8.26 0.94 -1.15
N LYS A 64 8.82 1.67 -0.19
CA LYS A 64 9.85 1.14 0.71
C LYS A 64 9.28 -0.01 1.56
N ILE A 65 8.14 0.22 2.21
CA ILE A 65 7.43 -0.79 3.01
C ILE A 65 7.08 -2.01 2.15
N PHE A 66 6.60 -1.78 0.93
CA PHE A 66 6.29 -2.85 -0.02
C PHE A 66 7.50 -3.75 -0.30
N ASN A 67 8.70 -3.18 -0.48
CA ASN A 67 9.91 -3.96 -0.72
C ASN A 67 10.48 -4.63 0.54
N GLU A 68 10.28 -4.04 1.72
CA GLU A 68 10.74 -4.61 2.99
C GLU A 68 9.85 -5.77 3.48
N THR A 69 8.58 -5.79 3.04
CA THR A 69 7.57 -6.79 3.45
C THR A 69 7.42 -7.95 2.45
N LYS A 70 7.95 -7.79 1.23
CA LYS A 70 7.93 -8.81 0.16
C LYS A 70 8.98 -9.91 0.38
#